data_AF-A0A6I1HN63-F1
#
_entry.id   AF-A0A6I1HN63-F1
#
_cell.length_a   1.000
_cell.length_b   1.000
_cell.length_c   1.000
_cell.angle_alpha   90.00
_cell.angle_beta   90.00
_cell.angle_gamma   90.00
#
_symmetry.space_group_name_H-M   'P 1'
#
loop_
_entity.id
_entity.type
_entity.pdbx_description
1 polymer ?
#
loop_
_entity_poly.entity_id
_entity_poly.type
_entity_poly.pdbx_seq_one_letter_code
_entity_poly.pdbx_strand_id
1 'polypeptide(L)'
;MNSPFLFDGPGVISFSGGRTSGMMLWMTLQAYGGTLPADVVVCFANTGKEEEATLEFVRDCGERWGVPIVWIENRPRNEARGKEFAVVDFTTASRRGEPFADLHDEKKFLPNPVARFCTAELKVRPMQRYLKSIGLVEWTTFI
;
A
#
# COMPACT_ATOMS: atom_id res chain seq x y z
N MET A 1 -8.63 -6.06 -28.35
CA MET A 1 -7.44 -6.30 -27.52
C MET A 1 -7.82 -5.96 -26.08
N ASN A 2 -7.72 -6.91 -25.15
CA ASN A 2 -7.92 -6.60 -23.74
C ASN A 2 -6.78 -5.67 -23.29
N SER A 3 -7.13 -4.59 -22.61
CA SER A 3 -6.15 -3.64 -22.07
C SER A 3 -5.22 -4.36 -21.10
N PRO A 4 -3.89 -4.12 -21.11
CA PRO A 4 -2.96 -4.71 -20.14
C PRO A 4 -3.21 -4.21 -18.72
N PHE A 5 -4.06 -3.20 -18.54
CA PHE A 5 -4.43 -2.63 -17.25
C PHE A 5 -5.74 -3.22 -16.70
N LEU A 6 -6.30 -4.23 -17.37
CA LEU A 6 -7.41 -5.04 -16.87
C LEU A 6 -6.87 -6.36 -16.36
N PHE A 7 -7.41 -6.82 -15.24
CA PHE A 7 -7.13 -8.14 -14.69
C PHE A 7 -8.41 -8.74 -14.11
N ASP A 8 -8.42 -10.07 -14.01
CA ASP A 8 -9.57 -10.83 -13.54
C ASP A 8 -9.57 -10.97 -12.01
N GLY A 9 -10.78 -10.91 -11.44
CA GLY A 9 -11.06 -11.14 -10.02
C GLY A 9 -10.63 -10.02 -9.08
N PRO A 10 -10.67 -10.29 -7.76
CA PRO A 10 -10.23 -9.34 -6.77
C PRO A 10 -8.76 -8.97 -7.00
N GLY A 11 -8.41 -7.71 -6.76
CA GLY A 11 -7.06 -7.25 -6.98
C GLY A 11 -6.61 -6.20 -6.00
N VAL A 12 -5.30 -6.08 -5.88
CA VAL A 12 -4.64 -4.99 -5.19
C VAL A 12 -3.70 -4.27 -6.13
N ILE A 13 -3.90 -2.95 -6.27
CA ILE A 13 -2.97 -2.05 -6.94
C ILE A 13 -2.04 -1.48 -5.87
N SER A 14 -0.77 -1.88 -5.90
CA SER A 14 0.27 -1.38 -4.99
C SER A 14 0.79 -0.03 -5.49
N PHE A 15 0.10 1.04 -5.12
CA PHE A 15 0.46 2.40 -5.51
C PHE A 15 1.56 2.94 -4.59
N SER A 16 2.73 3.28 -5.13
CA SER A 16 3.87 3.76 -4.34
C SER A 16 3.97 5.29 -4.22
N GLY A 17 3.03 6.04 -4.80
CA GLY A 17 3.13 7.51 -4.87
C GLY A 17 4.20 8.04 -5.82
N GLY A 18 4.79 7.17 -6.65
CA GLY A 18 5.78 7.55 -7.67
C GLY A 18 5.14 7.83 -9.03
N ARG A 19 5.90 8.46 -9.94
CA ARG A 19 5.42 8.80 -11.29
C ARG A 19 4.87 7.59 -12.07
N THR A 20 5.60 6.47 -12.09
CA THR A 20 5.20 5.29 -12.87
C THR A 20 4.01 4.57 -12.24
N SER A 21 3.96 4.45 -10.91
CA SER A 21 2.83 3.82 -10.24
C SER A 21 1.57 4.70 -10.28
N GLY A 22 1.72 6.03 -10.30
CA GLY A 22 0.63 6.98 -10.55
C GLY A 22 0.11 6.88 -11.98
N MET A 23 0.99 6.77 -12.97
CA MET A 23 0.60 6.50 -14.35
C MET A 23 -0.13 5.15 -14.47
N MET A 24 0.36 4.10 -13.81
CA MET A 24 -0.29 2.79 -13.80
C MET A 24 -1.70 2.88 -13.23
N LEU A 25 -1.88 3.51 -12.06
CA LEU A 25 -3.19 3.70 -11.44
C LEU A 25 -4.15 4.46 -12.38
N TRP A 26 -3.68 5.56 -12.98
CA TRP A 26 -4.47 6.32 -13.94
C TRP A 26 -4.91 5.46 -15.14
N MET A 27 -3.98 4.73 -15.75
CA MET A 27 -4.27 3.88 -16.92
C MET A 27 -5.23 2.75 -16.57
N THR A 28 -5.12 2.16 -15.37
CA THR A 28 -6.07 1.17 -14.85
C THR A 28 -7.46 1.78 -14.67
N LEU A 29 -7.58 2.97 -14.07
CA LEU A 29 -8.86 3.66 -13.98
C LEU A 29 -9.48 3.90 -15.35
N GLN A 30 -8.71 4.36 -16.33
CA GLN A 30 -9.22 4.56 -17.70
C GLN A 30 -9.69 3.25 -18.34
N ALA A 31 -8.96 2.15 -18.11
CA ALA A 31 -9.31 0.84 -18.64
C ALA A 31 -10.63 0.29 -18.06
N TYR A 32 -10.92 0.58 -16.78
CA TYR A 32 -12.20 0.25 -16.13
C TYR A 32 -13.32 1.30 -16.36
N GLY A 33 -13.11 2.30 -17.23
CA GLY A 33 -14.11 3.32 -17.52
C GLY A 33 -14.28 4.39 -16.44
N GLY A 34 -13.24 4.60 -15.62
CA GLY A 34 -13.16 5.65 -14.60
C GLY A 34 -13.46 5.21 -13.18
N THR A 35 -13.86 3.95 -12.95
CA THR A 35 -14.19 3.44 -11.61
C THR A 35 -13.73 2.01 -11.48
N LEU A 36 -13.02 1.69 -10.39
CA LEU A 36 -12.56 0.33 -10.12
C LEU A 36 -13.73 -0.55 -9.64
N PRO A 37 -13.73 -1.86 -9.94
CA PRO A 37 -14.63 -2.82 -9.32
C PRO A 37 -14.49 -2.82 -7.79
N ALA A 38 -15.55 -3.20 -7.08
CA ALA A 38 -15.59 -3.17 -5.61
C ALA A 38 -14.58 -4.09 -4.93
N ASP A 39 -14.11 -5.12 -5.64
CA ASP A 39 -13.11 -6.09 -5.20
C ASP A 39 -11.68 -5.72 -5.65
N VAL A 40 -11.49 -4.54 -6.27
CA VAL A 40 -10.18 -3.99 -6.62
C VAL A 40 -9.83 -2.85 -5.67
N VAL A 41 -8.75 -3.04 -4.92
CA VAL A 41 -8.31 -2.13 -3.85
C VAL A 41 -7.02 -1.44 -4.25
N VAL A 42 -6.91 -0.13 -4.05
CA VAL A 42 -5.64 0.59 -4.17
C VAL A 42 -5.03 0.75 -2.79
N CYS A 43 -3.79 0.30 -2.62
CA CYS A 43 -3.06 0.40 -1.36
C CYS A 43 -1.81 1.27 -1.54
N PHE A 44 -1.57 2.17 -0.58
CA PHE A 44 -0.32 2.89 -0.41
C PHE A 44 0.30 2.48 0.93
N ALA A 45 1.55 1.99 0.90
CA ALA A 45 2.25 1.55 2.10
C ALA A 45 3.13 2.69 2.65
N ASN A 46 2.67 3.36 3.71
CA ASN A 46 3.45 4.39 4.38
C ASN A 46 4.52 3.75 5.28
N THR A 47 5.78 4.01 4.97
CA THR A 47 6.92 3.52 5.78
C THR A 47 7.26 4.47 6.94
N GLY A 48 6.62 5.65 6.98
CA GLY A 48 6.94 6.78 7.85
C GLY A 48 8.14 7.59 7.40
N LYS A 49 8.82 7.19 6.33
CA LYS A 49 9.99 7.88 5.74
C LYS A 49 9.70 8.43 4.34
N GLU A 50 8.43 8.54 3.98
CA GLU A 50 8.02 9.14 2.71
C GLU A 50 8.18 10.66 2.79
N GLU A 51 8.53 11.27 1.66
CA GLU A 51 8.54 12.73 1.54
C GLU A 51 7.12 13.29 1.60
N GLU A 52 6.93 14.47 2.21
CA GLU A 52 5.59 15.09 2.34
C GLU A 52 4.94 15.30 0.97
N ALA A 53 5.72 15.67 -0.05
CA ALA A 53 5.23 15.81 -1.43
C ALA A 53 4.68 14.48 -2.01
N THR A 54 5.22 13.33 -1.60
CA THR A 54 4.69 12.01 -2.00
C THR A 54 3.34 11.77 -1.33
N LEU A 55 3.21 12.14 -0.04
CA LEU A 55 1.95 12.01 0.69
C LEU A 55 0.87 12.92 0.10
N GLU A 56 1.21 14.18 -0.19
CA GLU A 56 0.31 15.12 -0.87
C GLU A 56 -0.10 14.59 -2.24
N PHE A 57 0.84 14.05 -3.02
CA PHE A 57 0.54 13.47 -4.32
C PHE A 57 -0.43 12.28 -4.23
N VAL A 58 -0.22 11.36 -3.29
CA VAL A 58 -1.10 10.21 -3.10
C VAL A 58 -2.50 10.67 -2.67
N ARG A 59 -2.60 11.63 -1.76
CA ARG A 59 -3.89 12.23 -1.35
C ARG A 59 -4.60 12.85 -2.55
N ASP A 60 -3.91 13.70 -3.29
CA ASP A 60 -4.44 14.39 -4.47
C ASP A 60 -4.90 13.42 -5.56
N CYS A 61 -4.18 12.31 -5.79
CA CYS A 61 -4.61 11.25 -6.71
C CYS A 61 -5.96 10.65 -6.27
N GLY A 62 -6.11 10.32 -4.99
CA GLY A 62 -7.36 9.76 -4.47
C GLY A 62 -8.53 10.73 -4.61
N GLU A 63 -8.33 11.99 -4.23
CA GLU A 63 -9.35 13.04 -4.29
C GLU A 63 -9.74 13.41 -5.73
N ARG A 64 -8.75 13.69 -6.59
CA ARG A 64 -9.00 14.21 -7.94
C ARG A 64 -9.50 13.14 -8.89
N TRP A 65 -9.10 11.89 -8.70
CA TRP A 65 -9.55 10.78 -9.55
C TRP A 65 -10.77 10.05 -8.97
N GLY A 66 -11.22 10.43 -7.76
CA GLY A 66 -12.38 9.80 -7.11
C GLY A 66 -12.16 8.33 -6.79
N VAL A 67 -10.92 7.94 -6.48
CA VAL A 67 -10.54 6.55 -6.15
C VAL A 67 -10.11 6.44 -4.68
N PRO A 68 -10.71 5.54 -3.89
CA PRO A 68 -10.22 5.28 -2.54
C PRO A 68 -8.81 4.68 -2.57
N ILE A 69 -7.87 5.33 -1.90
CA ILE A 69 -6.53 4.79 -1.65
C ILE A 69 -6.44 4.46 -0.17
N VAL A 70 -6.15 3.20 0.14
CA VAL A 70 -5.98 2.73 1.51
C VAL A 70 -4.54 2.93 1.93
N TRP A 71 -4.32 3.77 2.94
CA TRP A 71 -2.98 4.03 3.47
C TRP A 71 -2.70 3.07 4.60
N ILE A 72 -1.61 2.32 4.48
CA ILE A 72 -1.33 1.20 5.37
C ILE A 72 0.04 1.39 6.01
N GLU A 73 0.08 1.25 7.33
CA GLU A 73 1.29 1.21 8.14
C GLU A 73 1.50 -0.16 8.77
N ASN A 74 2.75 -0.62 8.79
CA ASN A 74 3.14 -1.75 9.62
C ASN A 74 3.11 -1.35 11.09
N ARG A 75 2.59 -2.23 11.94
CA ARG A 75 2.66 -2.08 13.41
C ARG A 75 3.69 -3.05 14.00
N PRO A 76 4.31 -2.68 15.14
CA PRO A 76 5.20 -3.59 15.83
C PRO A 76 4.43 -4.83 16.29
N ARG A 77 5.15 -5.94 16.48
CA ARG A 77 4.56 -7.19 16.97
C ARG A 77 4.05 -6.97 18.39
N ASN A 78 2.76 -7.24 18.59
CA ASN A 78 2.15 -7.34 19.91
C ASN A 78 2.24 -8.80 20.40
N GLU A 79 2.55 -9.02 21.68
CA GLU A 79 2.68 -10.39 22.23
C GLU A 79 1.35 -11.14 22.24
N ALA A 80 0.24 -10.48 22.54
CA ALA A 80 -1.08 -11.08 22.63
C ALA A 80 -1.76 -11.23 21.26
N ARG A 81 -1.56 -10.26 20.36
CA ARG A 81 -2.28 -10.18 19.07
C ARG A 81 -1.43 -10.52 17.84
N GLY A 82 -0.12 -10.63 18.01
CA GLY A 82 0.82 -10.90 16.93
C GLY A 82 1.11 -9.67 16.07
N LYS A 83 1.37 -9.89 14.78
CA LYS A 83 1.71 -8.83 13.83
C LYS A 83 0.45 -8.17 13.27
N GLU A 84 0.39 -6.85 13.37
CA GLU A 84 -0.75 -6.05 12.95
C GLU A 84 -0.39 -5.02 11.87
N PHE A 85 -1.39 -4.25 11.45
CA PHE A 85 -1.27 -3.11 10.56
C PHE A 85 -2.20 -2.00 11.08
N ALA A 86 -2.05 -0.79 10.56
CA ALA A 86 -3.05 0.27 10.72
C ALA A 86 -3.45 0.83 9.38
N VAL A 87 -4.74 1.14 9.24
CA VAL A 87 -5.22 2.04 8.20
C VAL A 87 -5.11 3.45 8.75
N VAL A 88 -4.44 4.32 8.01
CA VAL A 88 -4.26 5.73 8.34
C VAL A 88 -4.82 6.57 7.19
N ASP A 89 -4.71 7.88 7.32
CA ASP A 89 -5.03 8.84 6.27
C ASP A 89 -3.88 9.86 6.14
N PHE A 90 -4.05 10.83 5.22
CA PHE A 90 -3.08 11.89 5.06
C PHE A 90 -2.78 12.60 6.38
N THR A 91 -3.74 12.80 7.28
CA THR A 91 -3.51 13.54 8.54
C THR A 91 -2.78 12.69 9.58
N THR A 92 -3.10 11.40 9.66
CA THR A 92 -2.65 10.48 10.73
C THR A 92 -1.43 9.63 10.36
N ALA A 93 -1.00 9.65 9.09
CA ALA A 93 0.20 8.96 8.64
C ALA A 93 1.45 9.38 9.45
N SER A 94 2.31 8.42 9.76
CA SER A 94 3.60 8.63 10.38
C SER A 94 4.52 9.43 9.46
N ARG A 95 5.27 10.41 9.99
CA ARG A 95 6.21 11.28 9.24
C ARG A 95 7.65 11.18 9.70
N ARG A 96 7.91 10.56 10.86
CA ARG A 96 9.22 10.59 11.52
C ARG A 96 9.93 9.24 11.41
N GLY A 97 9.34 8.29 10.68
CA GLY A 97 9.89 6.97 10.43
C GLY A 97 9.52 5.95 11.48
N GLU A 98 8.44 6.17 12.21
CA GLU A 98 7.97 5.32 13.29
C GLU A 98 7.82 3.85 12.83
N PRO A 99 7.11 3.54 11.71
CA PRO A 99 6.99 2.15 11.24
C PRO A 99 8.33 1.51 10.86
N PHE A 100 9.27 2.30 10.31
CA PHE A 100 10.61 1.83 9.96
C PHE A 100 11.47 1.59 11.20
N ALA A 101 11.40 2.48 12.20
CA ALA A 101 12.12 2.35 13.46
C ALA A 101 11.65 1.12 14.24
N ASP A 102 10.33 0.93 14.37
CA ASP A 102 9.73 -0.25 14.99
C ASP A 102 10.23 -1.55 14.34
N LEU A 103 10.30 -1.59 13.00
CA LEU A 103 10.81 -2.75 12.28
C LEU A 103 12.31 -2.97 12.51
N HIS A 104 13.08 -1.90 12.61
CA HIS A 104 14.51 -2.01 12.88
C HIS A 104 14.76 -2.63 14.26
N ASP A 105 14.03 -2.18 15.28
CA ASP A 105 14.12 -2.71 16.65
C ASP A 105 13.76 -4.20 16.73
N GLU A 106 12.78 -4.63 15.92
CA GLU A 106 12.41 -6.05 15.81
C GLU A 106 13.48 -6.90 15.12
N LYS A 107 14.06 -6.40 14.02
CA LYS A 107 14.99 -7.19 13.21
C LYS A 107 16.38 -7.25 13.81
N LYS A 108 16.82 -6.20 14.52
CA LYS A 108 18.16 -6.10 15.13
C LYS A 108 19.32 -6.22 14.14
N PHE A 109 19.06 -5.94 12.85
CA PHE A 109 20.09 -5.80 11.82
C PHE A 109 19.65 -4.79 10.76
N LEU A 110 20.63 -4.26 10.01
CA LEU A 110 20.40 -3.22 9.01
C LEU A 110 19.74 -3.76 7.73
N PRO A 111 18.96 -2.92 7.02
CA PRO A 111 18.46 -3.23 5.70
C PRO A 111 19.57 -3.73 4.78
N ASN A 112 19.29 -4.81 4.06
CA ASN A 112 20.22 -5.36 3.08
C ASN A 112 19.45 -6.00 1.92
N PRO A 113 20.07 -6.03 0.72
CA PRO A 113 19.41 -6.50 -0.50
C PRO A 113 19.12 -8.00 -0.51
N VAL A 114 19.74 -8.79 0.37
CA VAL A 114 19.52 -10.24 0.46
C VAL A 114 18.26 -10.55 1.27
N ALA A 115 18.14 -9.98 2.46
CA ALA A 115 17.01 -10.25 3.35
C ALA A 115 15.71 -9.57 2.90
N ARG A 116 15.80 -8.39 2.26
CA ARG A 116 14.66 -7.61 1.71
C ARG A 116 13.50 -7.41 2.69
N PHE A 117 13.79 -7.42 3.99
CA PHE A 117 12.76 -7.41 5.03
C PHE A 117 11.98 -6.09 5.07
N CYS A 118 12.57 -4.97 4.66
CA CYS A 118 11.84 -3.69 4.61
C CYS A 118 10.69 -3.76 3.60
N THR A 119 10.91 -4.33 2.40
CA THR A 119 9.84 -4.54 1.41
C THR A 119 8.79 -5.51 1.94
N ALA A 120 9.23 -6.63 2.51
CA ALA A 120 8.31 -7.66 2.99
C ALA A 120 7.43 -7.16 4.15
N GLU A 121 8.02 -6.48 5.14
CA GLU A 121 7.36 -6.16 6.41
C GLU A 121 6.73 -4.77 6.41
N LEU A 122 7.26 -3.78 5.67
CA LEU A 122 6.65 -2.44 5.62
C LEU A 122 5.65 -2.28 4.49
N LYS A 123 5.71 -3.12 3.45
CA LYS A 123 4.86 -2.99 2.26
C LYS A 123 3.97 -4.20 2.08
N VAL A 124 4.57 -5.34 1.73
CA VAL A 124 3.80 -6.51 1.27
C VAL A 124 2.90 -7.07 2.37
N ARG A 125 3.47 -7.53 3.48
CA ARG A 125 2.73 -8.19 4.56
C ARG A 125 1.62 -7.33 5.18
N PRO A 126 1.83 -6.04 5.53
CA PRO A 126 0.75 -5.24 6.09
C PRO A 126 -0.39 -5.03 5.08
N MET A 127 -0.09 -4.85 3.78
CA MET A 127 -1.13 -4.86 2.74
C MET A 127 -1.90 -6.18 2.71
N GLN A 128 -1.21 -7.32 2.73
CA GLN A 128 -1.87 -8.63 2.74
C GLN A 128 -2.74 -8.85 3.99
N ARG A 129 -2.34 -8.32 5.15
CA ARG A 129 -3.17 -8.38 6.37
C ARG A 129 -4.43 -7.54 6.23
N TYR A 130 -4.32 -6.35 5.65
CA TYR A 130 -5.48 -5.52 5.35
C TYR A 130 -6.45 -6.22 4.40
N LEU A 131 -5.97 -6.73 3.25
CA LEU A 131 -6.81 -7.44 2.27
C LEU A 131 -7.55 -8.62 2.91
N LYS A 132 -6.86 -9.43 3.73
CA LYS A 132 -7.49 -10.52 4.48
C LYS A 132 -8.53 -10.02 5.49
N SER A 133 -8.29 -8.88 6.15
CA SER A 133 -9.22 -8.32 7.13
C SER A 133 -10.56 -7.87 6.52
N ILE A 134 -10.55 -7.52 5.23
CA ILE A 134 -11.76 -7.14 4.47
C ILE A 134 -12.36 -8.31 3.68
N GLY A 135 -11.87 -9.54 3.90
CA GLY A 135 -12.43 -10.76 3.31
C GLY A 135 -11.81 -11.20 1.97
N LEU A 136 -10.80 -10.49 1.45
CA LEU A 136 -10.06 -10.93 0.28
C LEU A 136 -9.03 -11.98 0.70
N VAL A 137 -9.17 -13.21 0.20
CA VAL A 137 -8.29 -14.35 0.52
C VAL A 137 -7.35 -14.71 -0.61
N GLU A 138 -7.74 -14.40 -1.84
CA GLU A 138 -6.96 -14.50 -3.08
C GLU A 138 -7.15 -13.21 -3.88
N TRP A 139 -6.08 -12.73 -4.51
CA TRP A 139 -6.10 -11.50 -5.30
C TRP A 139 -4.95 -11.45 -6.31
N THR A 140 -5.18 -10.73 -7.40
CA THR A 140 -4.12 -10.32 -8.33
C THR A 140 -3.36 -9.13 -7.76
N THR A 141 -2.02 -9.14 -7.80
CA THR A 141 -1.21 -7.98 -7.38
C THR A 141 -0.73 -7.22 -8.61
N PHE A 142 -1.03 -5.93 -8.66
CA PHE A 142 -0.62 -5.00 -9.70
C PHE A 142 0.41 -4.01 -9.13
N ILE A 143 1.63 -4.00 -9.69
CA ILE A 143 2.83 -3.32 -9.16
C ILE A 143 3.57 -2.58 -10.28
#